data_AF-A0A1B8ZG02-F1
#
_entry.id   AF-A0A1B8ZG02-F1
#
_cell.length_a   1.000
_cell.length_b   1.000
_cell.length_c   1.000
_cell.angle_alpha   90.00
_cell.angle_beta   90.00
_cell.angle_gamma   90.00
#
_symmetry.space_group_name_H-M   'P 1'
#
loop_
_entity.id
_entity.type
_entity.pdbx_description
1 polymer ?
#
loop_
_entity_poly.entity_id
_entity_poly.type
_entity_poly.pdbx_seq_one_letter_code
_entity_poly.pdbx_strand_id
1 'polypeptide(L)'
;MKKRISYWFLLGLVGWLLIIQLRKNGIYIPVINNHFTDFITVPMYCYLIEYIMNDWLGFRWKPDFKFVLTSVLYLSLLFEVICPKLSELFTGDILDVLMYFVGGMFYYFFKIQSFHEVNKD
;
A
#
# COMPACT_ATOMS: atom_id res chain seq x y z
N MET A 1 -9.14 4.22 -23.69
CA MET A 1 -7.85 4.69 -23.16
C MET A 1 -6.98 3.47 -22.94
N LYS A 2 -5.71 3.44 -23.37
CA LYS A 2 -4.82 2.29 -23.14
C LYS A 2 -4.71 2.08 -21.62
N LYS A 3 -5.31 1.00 -21.11
CA LYS A 3 -5.22 0.56 -19.71
C LYS A 3 -3.76 0.24 -19.38
N ARG A 4 -2.99 1.25 -19.02
CA ARG A 4 -1.58 1.10 -18.65
C ARG A 4 -1.49 1.14 -17.14
N ILE A 5 -1.25 -0.03 -16.57
CA ILE A 5 -0.93 -0.19 -15.16
C ILE A 5 0.34 0.61 -14.86
N SER A 6 0.38 1.28 -13.72
CA SER A 6 1.53 2.08 -13.28
C SER A 6 2.75 1.19 -13.11
N TYR A 7 3.88 1.63 -13.66
CA TYR A 7 5.18 0.96 -13.47
C TYR A 7 5.56 0.86 -12.00
N TRP A 8 5.19 1.84 -11.17
CA TRP A 8 5.42 1.82 -9.72
C TRP A 8 4.63 0.70 -9.02
N PHE A 9 3.38 0.47 -9.45
CA PHE A 9 2.56 -0.62 -8.91
C PHE A 9 3.11 -1.99 -9.32
N LEU A 10 3.53 -2.15 -10.58
CA LEU A 10 4.17 -3.37 -11.05
C LEU A 10 5.49 -3.64 -10.32
N LEU A 11 6.29 -2.60 -10.08
CA LEU A 11 7.54 -2.71 -9.31
C LEU A 11 7.26 -3.13 -7.86
N GLY A 12 6.22 -2.57 -7.22
CA GLY A 12 5.75 -3.00 -5.91
C GLY A 12 5.35 -4.47 -5.87
N LEU A 13 4.58 -4.94 -6.87
CA LEU A 13 4.20 -6.35 -7.00
C LEU A 13 5.40 -7.27 -7.19
N VAL A 14 6.36 -6.88 -8.04
CA VAL A 14 7.60 -7.65 -8.24
C VAL A 14 8.41 -7.71 -6.93
N GLY A 15 8.55 -6.58 -6.22
CA GLY A 15 9.21 -6.54 -4.92
C GLY A 15 8.57 -7.47 -3.90
N TRP A 16 7.24 -7.43 -3.80
CA TRP A 16 6.47 -8.34 -2.93
C TRP A 16 6.64 -9.81 -3.31
N LEU A 17 6.56 -10.15 -4.61
CA LEU A 17 6.79 -11.52 -5.10
C LEU A 17 8.19 -12.02 -4.79
N LEU A 18 9.21 -11.18 -4.95
CA LEU A 18 10.60 -11.52 -4.63
C LEU A 18 10.76 -11.82 -3.13
N ILE A 19 10.14 -11.02 -2.26
CA ILE A 19 10.18 -11.25 -0.80
C ILE A 19 9.55 -12.59 -0.45
N ILE A 20 8.40 -12.93 -1.04
CA ILE A 20 7.76 -14.25 -0.84
C ILE A 20 8.67 -15.38 -1.33
N GLN A 21 9.31 -15.22 -2.49
CA GLN A 21 10.20 -16.23 -3.02
C GLN A 21 11.43 -16.43 -2.12
N LEU A 22 12.01 -15.35 -1.59
CA LEU A 22 13.12 -15.39 -0.63
C LEU A 22 12.71 -16.11 0.66
N ARG A 23 11.50 -15.83 1.17
CA ARG A 23 10.94 -16.50 2.36
C ARG A 23 10.79 -18.00 2.14
N LYS A 24 10.28 -18.41 0.97
CA LYS A 24 10.15 -19.84 0.60
C LYS A 24 11.51 -20.54 0.50
N ASN A 25 12.55 -19.83 0.10
CA ASN A 25 13.91 -20.35 0.00
C ASN A 25 14.67 -20.35 1.34
N GLY A 26 14.02 -19.99 2.46
CA GLY A 26 14.62 -19.97 3.80
C GLY A 26 15.52 -18.76 4.07
N ILE A 27 15.59 -17.78 3.16
CA ILE A 27 16.36 -16.54 3.35
C ILE A 27 15.44 -15.49 3.97
N TYR A 28 15.44 -15.43 5.30
CA TYR A 28 14.65 -14.47 6.05
C TYR A 28 15.49 -13.26 6.46
N ILE A 29 15.31 -12.14 5.75
CA ILE A 29 15.87 -10.84 6.14
C ILE A 29 14.79 -10.12 6.97
N PRO A 30 14.94 -9.96 8.30
CA PRO A 30 13.86 -9.50 9.18
C PRO A 30 13.31 -8.12 8.80
N VAL A 31 14.18 -7.15 8.55
CA VAL A 31 13.78 -5.77 8.24
C VAL A 31 13.00 -5.65 6.92
N ILE A 32 13.41 -6.42 5.90
CA ILE A 32 12.75 -6.41 4.59
C ILE A 32 11.46 -7.24 4.63
N ASN A 33 11.45 -8.37 5.34
CA ASN A 33 10.27 -9.22 5.42
C ASN A 33 9.16 -8.67 6.31
N ASN A 34 9.50 -7.87 7.33
CA ASN A 34 8.54 -7.44 8.34
C ASN A 34 8.07 -5.99 8.18
N HIS A 35 8.78 -5.15 7.42
CA HIS A 35 8.43 -3.72 7.37
C HIS A 35 8.36 -3.16 5.96
N PHE A 36 9.12 -3.72 5.01
CA PHE A 36 9.09 -3.24 3.63
C PHE A 36 7.75 -3.55 2.97
N THR A 37 7.19 -4.73 3.22
CA THR A 37 5.87 -5.14 2.73
C THR A 37 4.77 -4.21 3.22
N ASP A 38 4.87 -3.77 4.47
CA ASP A 38 3.85 -2.98 5.15
C ASP A 38 3.91 -1.52 4.69
N PHE A 39 5.13 -1.02 4.47
CA PHE A 39 5.36 0.28 3.84
C PHE A 39 4.74 0.38 2.43
N ILE A 40 4.88 -0.65 1.59
CA ILE A 40 4.31 -0.62 0.22
C ILE A 40 2.81 -0.91 0.16
N THR A 41 2.23 -1.46 1.24
CA THR A 41 0.84 -1.94 1.26
C THR A 41 -0.16 -0.80 1.04
N VAL A 42 -0.03 0.30 1.77
CA VAL A 42 -0.96 1.44 1.65
C VAL A 42 -0.87 2.14 0.28
N PRO A 43 0.32 2.45 -0.28
CA PRO A 43 0.46 2.96 -1.64
C PRO A 43 -0.19 2.06 -2.70
N MET A 44 0.04 0.74 -2.60
CA MET A 44 -0.51 -0.23 -3.54
C MET A 44 -2.03 -0.33 -3.41
N TYR A 45 -2.56 -0.33 -2.18
CA TYR A 45 -3.98 -0.33 -1.92
C TYR A 45 -4.67 0.90 -2.52
N CYS A 46 -4.15 2.10 -2.25
CA CYS A 46 -4.72 3.34 -2.79
C CYS A 46 -4.70 3.37 -4.33
N TYR A 47 -3.60 2.94 -4.95
CA TYR A 47 -3.51 2.82 -6.40
C TYR A 47 -4.52 1.81 -6.95
N LEU A 48 -4.66 0.64 -6.31
CA LEU A 48 -5.57 -0.40 -6.76
C LEU A 48 -7.02 0.06 -6.72
N ILE A 49 -7.45 0.73 -5.65
CA ILE A 49 -8.81 1.28 -5.54
C ILE A 49 -9.04 2.34 -6.61
N GLU A 50 -8.08 3.23 -6.85
CA GLU A 50 -8.18 4.24 -7.91
C GLU A 50 -8.29 3.59 -9.30
N TYR A 51 -7.50 2.55 -9.57
CA TYR A 51 -7.57 1.80 -10.82
C TYR A 51 -8.93 1.11 -10.99
N ILE A 52 -9.45 0.45 -9.97
CA ILE A 52 -10.77 -0.21 -10.02
C ILE A 52 -11.86 0.83 -10.27
N MET A 53 -11.86 1.94 -9.52
CA MET A 53 -12.86 3.00 -9.67
C MET A 53 -12.86 3.59 -11.08
N ASN A 54 -11.69 3.90 -11.63
CA ASN A 54 -11.59 4.62 -12.90
C ASN A 54 -11.64 3.70 -14.13
N ASP A 55 -10.86 2.61 -14.14
CA ASP A 55 -10.67 1.76 -15.32
C ASP A 55 -11.65 0.59 -15.40
N TRP A 56 -12.17 0.13 -14.25
CA TRP A 56 -13.13 -0.96 -14.21
C TRP A 56 -14.56 -0.44 -14.13
N LEU A 57 -14.84 0.43 -13.16
CA LEU A 57 -16.20 0.94 -12.93
C LEU A 57 -16.53 2.20 -13.74
N GLY A 58 -15.52 2.85 -14.34
CA GLY A 58 -15.72 4.02 -15.19
C GLY A 58 -16.05 5.32 -14.43
N PHE A 59 -15.83 5.36 -13.12
CA PHE A 59 -15.94 6.61 -12.36
C PHE A 59 -14.76 7.54 -12.66
N ARG A 60 -14.86 8.81 -12.24
CA ARG A 60 -13.74 9.75 -12.20
C ARG A 60 -13.46 10.09 -10.75
N TRP A 61 -12.75 9.20 -10.09
CA TRP A 61 -12.46 9.29 -8.67
C TRP A 61 -10.95 9.34 -8.44
N LYS A 62 -10.54 10.13 -7.44
CA LYS A 62 -9.14 10.21 -7.00
C LYS A 62 -9.10 10.08 -5.48
N PRO A 63 -8.12 9.36 -4.93
CA PRO A 63 -7.90 9.31 -3.49
C PRO A 63 -7.50 10.70 -2.99
N ASP A 64 -8.22 11.18 -1.99
CA ASP A 64 -7.88 12.39 -1.24
C ASP A 64 -7.12 12.03 0.05
N PHE A 65 -6.65 13.04 0.77
CA PHE A 65 -5.94 12.84 2.03
C PHE A 65 -6.78 12.04 3.04
N LYS A 66 -8.09 12.32 3.09
CA LYS A 66 -9.01 11.63 4.01
C LYS A 66 -9.08 10.14 3.68
N PHE A 67 -9.19 9.78 2.41
CA PHE A 67 -9.18 8.39 1.97
C PHE A 67 -7.88 7.68 2.33
N VAL A 68 -6.72 8.34 2.16
CA VAL A 68 -5.44 7.74 2.54
C VAL A 68 -5.39 7.50 4.05
N LEU A 69 -5.78 8.48 4.86
CA LEU A 69 -5.77 8.36 6.32
C LEU A 69 -6.74 7.27 6.81
N THR A 70 -7.95 7.20 6.25
CA THR A 70 -8.90 6.14 6.61
C THR A 70 -8.41 4.77 6.15
N SER A 71 -7.69 4.69 5.03
CA SER A 71 -7.07 3.43 4.55
C SER A 71 -5.97 2.97 5.49
N VAL A 72 -5.10 3.87 5.98
CA VAL A 72 -4.08 3.54 6.99
C VAL A 72 -4.74 2.99 8.25
N LEU A 73 -5.75 3.69 8.78
CA LEU A 73 -6.47 3.24 9.99
C LEU A 73 -7.16 1.89 9.76
N TYR A 74 -7.83 1.73 8.62
CA TYR A 74 -8.53 0.50 8.28
C TYR A 74 -7.56 -0.69 8.17
N LEU A 75 -6.46 -0.55 7.44
CA LEU A 75 -5.47 -1.62 7.26
C LEU A 75 -4.75 -1.94 8.56
N SER A 76 -4.42 -0.93 9.36
CA SER A 76 -3.84 -1.13 10.70
C SER A 76 -4.77 -1.93 11.60
N LEU A 77 -6.06 -1.58 11.65
CA LEU A 77 -7.02 -2.35 12.45
C LEU A 77 -7.22 -3.77 11.89
N LEU A 78 -7.26 -3.91 10.57
CA LEU A 78 -7.44 -5.20 9.93
C LEU A 78 -6.26 -6.14 10.23
N PHE A 79 -5.04 -5.70 9.97
CA PHE A 79 -3.85 -6.54 10.07
C PHE A 79 -3.28 -6.65 11.49
N GLU A 80 -3.45 -5.63 12.33
CA GLU A 80 -2.90 -5.65 13.70
C GLU A 80 -3.90 -6.08 14.77
N VAL A 81 -5.21 -5.99 14.50
CA VAL A 81 -6.24 -6.31 15.50
C VAL A 81 -7.10 -7.49 15.08
N ILE A 82 -7.57 -7.53 13.83
CA ILE A 82 -8.49 -8.57 13.37
C ILE A 82 -7.71 -9.83 12.99
N CYS A 83 -6.68 -9.73 12.14
CA CYS A 83 -5.89 -10.88 11.69
C CYS A 83 -5.24 -11.68 12.83
N PRO A 84 -4.62 -11.06 13.86
CA PRO A 84 -4.03 -11.79 14.98
C PRO A 84 -5.06 -12.53 15.83
N LYS A 85 -6.30 -12.04 15.87
CA LYS A 85 -7.41 -12.73 16.54
C LYS A 85 -7.94 -13.92 15.74
N LEU A 86 -7.75 -13.93 14.42
CA LEU A 86 -8.20 -15.01 13.53
C LEU A 86 -7.12 -16.07 13.31
N SER A 87 -5.84 -15.72 13.43
CA SER A 87 -4.73 -16.63 13.23
C SER A 87 -3.50 -16.20 14.02
N GLU A 88 -2.90 -17.15 14.74
CA GLU A 88 -1.65 -16.97 15.49
C GLU A 88 -0.43 -16.67 14.61
N LEU A 89 -0.58 -16.73 13.27
CA LEU A 89 0.46 -16.38 12.31
C LEU A 89 0.70 -14.87 12.19
N PHE A 90 -0.24 -14.05 12.67
CA PHE A 90 -0.13 -12.58 12.65
C PHE A 90 0.21 -12.09 14.05
N THR A 91 1.29 -11.31 14.16
CA THR A 91 1.67 -10.64 15.40
C THR A 91 1.16 -9.21 15.30
N GLY A 92 0.44 -8.73 16.30
CA GLY A 92 0.09 -7.32 16.37
C GLY A 92 1.34 -6.50 16.73
N ASP A 93 1.93 -5.81 15.76
CA ASP A 93 3.09 -4.93 15.94
C ASP A 93 2.70 -3.47 15.65
N ILE A 94 2.97 -2.60 16.62
CA ILE A 94 2.76 -1.16 16.47
C ILE A 94 3.70 -0.58 15.40
N LEU A 95 4.84 -1.23 15.15
CA LEU A 95 5.78 -0.82 14.10
C LEU A 95 5.14 -0.95 12.71
N ASP A 96 4.25 -1.92 12.50
CA ASP A 96 3.55 -2.11 11.23
C ASP A 96 2.51 -1.00 11.00
N VAL A 97 1.85 -0.54 12.07
CA VAL A 97 1.01 0.68 12.03
C VAL A 97 1.81 1.90 11.58
N LEU A 98 3.03 2.06 12.09
CA LEU A 98 3.92 3.14 11.65
C LEU A 98 4.30 2.98 10.18
N MET A 99 4.62 1.76 9.72
CA MET A 99 4.96 1.52 8.32
C MET A 99 3.79 1.79 7.37
N TYR A 100 2.57 1.39 7.74
CA TYR A 100 1.36 1.75 6.99
C TYR A 100 1.19 3.27 6.91
N PHE A 101 1.41 3.98 8.02
CA PHE A 101 1.32 5.44 8.05
C PHE A 101 2.38 6.10 7.15
N VAL A 102 3.66 5.70 7.26
CA VAL A 102 4.74 6.25 6.42
C VAL A 102 4.48 5.95 4.94
N GLY A 103 4.00 4.74 4.61
CA GLY A 103 3.59 4.38 3.26
C GLY A 103 2.46 5.27 2.72
N GLY A 104 1.42 5.48 3.54
CA GLY A 104 0.31 6.38 3.20
C GLY A 104 0.76 7.81 2.95
N MET A 105 1.62 8.35 3.82
CA MET A 105 2.17 9.69 3.66
C MET A 105 3.05 9.79 2.40
N PHE A 106 3.88 8.77 2.13
CA PHE A 106 4.68 8.70 0.91
C PHE A 106 3.79 8.76 -0.34
N TYR A 107 2.70 7.99 -0.38
CA TYR A 107 1.73 8.05 -1.48
C TYR A 107 1.11 9.44 -1.63
N TYR A 108 0.73 10.08 -0.53
CA TYR A 108 0.15 11.42 -0.53
C TYR A 108 1.10 12.47 -1.12
N PHE A 109 2.35 12.52 -0.66
CA PHE A 109 3.33 13.49 -1.16
C PHE A 109 3.67 13.27 -2.64
N PHE A 110 3.97 12.03 -3.04
CA PHE A 110 4.46 11.76 -4.39
C PHE A 110 3.35 11.78 -5.44
N LYS A 111 2.12 11.40 -5.10
CA LYS A 111 1.04 11.28 -6.09
C LYS A 111 0.00 12.37 -5.99
N ILE A 112 -0.38 12.78 -4.78
CA ILE A 112 -1.48 13.74 -4.57
C ILE A 112 -0.93 15.17 -4.58
N GLN A 113 0.15 15.45 -3.86
CA GLN A 113 0.74 16.80 -3.83
C GLN A 113 1.47 17.15 -5.13
N SER A 114 2.25 16.23 -5.71
CA SER A 114 2.93 16.46 -6.99
C SER A 114 1.96 16.82 -8.14
N PHE A 115 0.75 16.24 -8.16
CA PHE A 115 -0.29 16.61 -9.12
C PHE A 115 -0.93 17.97 -8.85
N HIS A 116 -0.95 18.42 -7.60
CA HIS A 116 -1.51 19.73 -7.24
C HIS A 116 -0.59 20.88 -7.66
N GLU A 117 0.73 20.66 -7.66
CA GLU A 117 1.71 21.62 -8.16
C GLU A 117 1.67 21.73 -9.69
N VAL A 118 1.56 20.61 -10.41
CA VAL A 118 1.51 20.61 -11.89
C VAL A 118 0.26 21.31 -12.45
N ASN A 119 -0.83 21.42 -11.68
CA ASN A 119 -2.08 22.04 -12.13
C ASN A 119 -2.20 23.52 -11.76
N LYS A 120 -1.13 24.13 -11.23
CA LYS A 120 -1.04 25.55 -10.88
C LYS A 120 -0.24 26.40 -11.89
N ASP A 121 0.38 25.77 -12.88
CA ASP A 121 1.06 26.41 -14.01
C ASP A 121 0.16 26.44 -15.27
#